data_AF-A0A7J5E619-F1
#
_entry.id   AF-A0A7J5E619-F1
#
_cell.length_a   1.000
_cell.length_b   1.000
_cell.length_c   1.000
_cell.angle_alpha   90.00
_cell.angle_beta   90.00
_cell.angle_gamma   90.00
#
_symmetry.space_group_name_H-M   'P 1'
#
loop_
_entity.id
_entity.type
_entity.pdbx_description
1 polymer ?
#
loop_
_entity_poly.entity_id
_entity_poly.type
_entity_poly.pdbx_seq_one_letter_code
_entity_poly.pdbx_strand_id
1 'polypeptide(L)'
;MIKKLFFISFVFILIGKTTTAQIPQNKWWIVQDLPDKIVYIDTSAIKLNENQISVWSLVVYRSPIKLNAFKEEISRIKSQYLFNVANKKYAVLGTLYYDNKSRIVG
;
A
#
# COMPACT_ATOMS: atom_id res chain seq x y z
N MET A 1 -39.69 -35.49 -8.08
CA MET A 1 -39.04 -34.27 -8.62
C MET A 1 -38.49 -33.36 -7.51
N ILE A 2 -39.28 -33.06 -6.48
CA ILE A 2 -38.89 -32.22 -5.31
C ILE A 2 -37.60 -32.67 -4.59
N LYS A 3 -37.38 -33.97 -4.39
CA LYS A 3 -36.15 -34.49 -3.74
C LYS A 3 -34.85 -34.17 -4.50
N LYS A 4 -34.91 -34.08 -5.85
CA LYS A 4 -33.74 -33.70 -6.67
C LYS A 4 -33.42 -32.21 -6.53
N LEU A 5 -34.44 -31.37 -6.32
CA LEU A 5 -34.27 -29.93 -6.11
C LEU A 5 -33.58 -29.64 -4.77
N PHE A 6 -33.97 -30.36 -3.71
CA PHE A 6 -33.32 -30.27 -2.40
C PHE A 6 -31.85 -30.71 -2.44
N PHE A 7 -31.54 -31.75 -3.20
CA PHE A 7 -30.16 -32.22 -3.37
C PHE A 7 -29.28 -31.18 -4.06
N ILE A 8 -29.76 -30.56 -5.14
CA ILE A 8 -29.03 -29.51 -5.86
C ILE A 8 -28.78 -28.30 -4.95
N SER A 9 -29.78 -27.88 -4.17
CA SER A 9 -29.63 -26.79 -3.20
C SER A 9 -28.61 -27.11 -2.10
N PHE A 10 -28.57 -28.36 -1.64
CA PHE A 10 -27.62 -28.80 -0.61
C PHE A 10 -26.17 -28.82 -1.14
N VAL A 11 -25.98 -29.23 -2.39
CA VAL A 11 -24.67 -29.22 -3.07
C VAL A 11 -24.14 -27.79 -3.23
N PHE A 12 -24.98 -26.82 -3.61
CA PHE A 12 -24.56 -25.41 -3.72
C PHE A 12 -24.12 -24.80 -2.39
N ILE A 13 -24.75 -25.16 -1.27
CA ILE A 13 -24.39 -24.66 0.07
C ILE A 13 -23.03 -25.20 0.54
N LEU A 14 -22.67 -26.42 0.13
CA LEU A 14 -21.39 -27.05 0.50
C LEU A 14 -20.20 -26.48 -0.28
N ILE A 15 -20.39 -26.08 -1.55
CA ILE A 15 -19.32 -25.53 -2.40
C ILE A 15 -18.95 -24.09 -1.99
N GLY A 16 -19.88 -23.33 -1.40
CA GLY A 16 -19.63 -21.95 -0.98
C GLY A 16 -18.54 -21.77 0.11
N LYS A 17 -18.19 -22.84 0.85
CA LYS A 17 -17.26 -22.76 1.99
C LYS A 17 -15.78 -22.95 1.64
N THR A 18 -15.45 -23.35 0.40
CA THR A 18 -14.05 -23.61 0.01
C THR A 18 -13.40 -22.45 -0.76
N THR A 19 -14.10 -21.33 -0.91
CA THR A 19 -13.51 -20.12 -1.46
C THR A 19 -12.73 -19.40 -0.35
N THR A 20 -11.49 -19.80 -0.14
CA THR A 20 -10.52 -18.95 0.54
C THR A 20 -10.29 -17.73 -0.36
N ALA A 21 -11.08 -16.68 -0.14
CA ALA A 21 -10.81 -15.36 -0.66
C ALA A 21 -9.35 -15.04 -0.34
N GLN A 22 -8.57 -14.74 -1.38
CA GLN A 22 -7.13 -14.50 -1.30
C GLN A 22 -6.84 -13.61 -0.09
N ILE A 23 -6.13 -14.12 0.92
CA ILE A 23 -5.70 -13.31 2.06
C ILE A 23 -4.86 -12.19 1.46
N PRO A 24 -5.27 -10.91 1.55
CA PRO A 24 -4.49 -9.83 0.98
C PRO A 24 -3.14 -9.83 1.69
N GLN A 25 -2.08 -10.22 0.97
CA GLN A 25 -0.74 -10.13 1.51
C GLN A 25 -0.49 -8.67 1.87
N ASN A 26 0.01 -8.41 3.09
CA ASN A 26 0.28 -7.04 3.50
C ASN A 26 1.34 -6.45 2.56
N LYS A 27 0.89 -5.62 1.62
CA LYS A 27 1.72 -5.03 0.58
C LYS A 27 2.76 -4.04 1.12
N TRP A 28 2.58 -3.56 2.34
CA TRP A 28 3.48 -2.59 2.96
C TRP A 28 4.50 -3.30 3.84
N TRP A 29 5.75 -3.27 3.40
CA TRP A 29 6.87 -3.79 4.17
C TRP A 29 7.57 -2.66 4.92
N ILE A 30 7.85 -2.84 6.21
CA ILE A 30 8.60 -1.86 7.01
C ILE A 30 10.07 -1.92 6.60
N VAL A 31 10.59 -0.79 6.13
CA VAL A 31 12.02 -0.64 5.80
C VAL A 31 12.77 -0.01 6.97
N GLN A 32 12.10 0.88 7.69
CA GLN A 32 12.69 1.55 8.84
C GLN A 32 11.61 1.93 9.85
N ASP A 33 11.86 1.64 11.12
CA ASP A 33 11.06 2.13 12.24
C ASP A 33 11.90 3.13 13.03
N LEU A 34 11.44 4.38 13.07
CA LEU A 34 12.10 5.49 13.75
C LEU A 34 11.23 5.99 14.91
N PRO A 35 11.82 6.70 15.89
CA PRO A 35 11.08 7.21 17.04
C PRO A 35 9.89 8.13 16.68
N ASP A 36 9.96 8.83 15.55
CA ASP A 36 8.96 9.80 15.10
C ASP A 36 8.08 9.31 13.93
N LYS A 37 8.49 8.24 13.24
CA LYS A 37 7.82 7.77 12.01
C LYS A 37 8.17 6.33 11.66
N ILE A 38 7.35 5.70 10.84
CA ILE A 38 7.62 4.41 10.21
C ILE A 38 7.68 4.60 8.69
N VAL A 39 8.69 4.02 8.06
CA VAL A 39 8.91 4.06 6.61
C VAL A 39 8.59 2.69 6.03
N TYR A 40 7.68 2.68 5.06
CA TYR A 40 7.22 1.50 4.36
C TYR A 40 7.56 1.57 2.86
N ILE A 41 7.68 0.40 2.24
CA ILE A 41 7.69 0.21 0.79
C ILE A 41 6.50 -0.67 0.38
N ASP A 42 5.85 -0.33 -0.72
CA ASP A 42 4.84 -1.18 -1.37
C ASP A 42 5.54 -2.28 -2.19
N THR A 43 5.61 -3.50 -1.67
CA THR A 43 6.26 -4.64 -2.33
C THR A 43 5.44 -5.18 -3.50
N SER A 44 4.14 -4.88 -3.56
CA SER A 44 3.24 -5.33 -4.64
C SER A 44 3.35 -4.47 -5.89
N ALA A 45 3.91 -3.26 -5.77
CA ALA A 45 3.98 -2.26 -6.85
C ALA A 45 5.41 -1.94 -7.32
N ILE A 46 6.39 -2.77 -6.96
CA ILE A 46 7.77 -2.63 -7.44
C ILE A 46 7.81 -2.94 -8.93
N LYS A 47 8.38 -2.02 -9.73
CA LYS A 47 8.61 -2.22 -11.16
C LYS A 47 10.10 -2.19 -11.44
N LEU A 48 10.58 -3.24 -12.11
CA LEU A 48 11.95 -3.36 -12.60
C LEU A 48 11.97 -3.08 -14.10
N ASN A 49 12.86 -2.20 -14.55
CA ASN A 49 13.10 -1.96 -15.96
C ASN A 49 14.59 -1.72 -16.20
N GLU A 50 15.27 -2.66 -16.83
CA GLU A 50 16.73 -2.63 -17.05
C GLU A 50 17.49 -2.28 -15.76
N ASN A 51 18.14 -1.11 -15.73
CA ASN A 51 18.90 -0.61 -14.60
C ASN A 51 18.08 0.30 -13.67
N GLN A 52 16.75 0.25 -13.75
CA GLN A 52 15.84 1.11 -13.00
C GLN A 52 14.87 0.30 -12.12
N ILE A 53 14.62 0.81 -10.92
CA ILE A 53 13.63 0.27 -9.98
C ILE A 53 12.68 1.41 -9.59
N SER A 54 11.40 1.28 -9.91
CA SER A 54 10.36 2.19 -9.42
C SER A 54 9.67 1.59 -8.21
N VAL A 55 9.55 2.38 -7.14
CA VAL A 55 8.99 1.93 -5.85
C VAL A 55 8.09 3.01 -5.27
N TRP A 56 6.98 2.60 -4.66
CA TRP A 56 6.19 3.48 -3.79
C TRP A 56 6.66 3.34 -2.35
N SER A 57 6.94 4.47 -1.70
CA SER A 57 7.14 4.51 -0.26
C SER A 57 5.93 5.15 0.42
N LEU A 58 5.74 4.79 1.69
CA LEU A 58 4.83 5.48 2.59
C LEU A 58 5.57 5.80 3.88
N VAL A 59 5.61 7.06 4.27
CA VAL A 59 6.05 7.49 5.58
C VAL A 59 4.80 7.76 6.41
N VAL A 60 4.73 7.19 7.61
CA VAL A 60 3.66 7.43 8.58
C VAL A 60 4.28 8.02 9.82
N TYR A 61 3.94 9.27 10.14
CA TYR A 61 4.42 9.93 11.35
C TYR A 61 3.60 9.47 12.55
N ARG A 62 4.28 9.23 13.67
CA ARG A 62 3.65 8.85 14.95
C ARG A 62 2.93 10.05 15.58
N SER A 63 3.39 11.26 15.30
CA SER A 63 2.72 12.52 15.62
C SER A 63 2.69 13.38 14.35
N PRO A 64 1.55 14.02 14.02
CA PRO A 64 1.44 14.84 12.82
C PRO A 64 2.47 15.97 12.82
N ILE A 65 2.99 16.32 11.65
CA ILE A 65 4.00 17.37 11.50
C ILE A 65 3.43 18.55 10.72
N LYS A 66 3.93 19.75 11.03
CA LYS A 66 3.61 20.94 10.23
C LYS A 66 4.70 21.16 9.19
N LEU A 67 4.31 21.30 7.93
CA LEU A 67 5.20 21.68 6.84
C LEU A 67 4.86 23.09 6.41
N ASN A 68 5.86 23.95 6.22
CA ASN A 68 5.64 25.36 5.88
C ASN A 68 4.81 25.57 4.60
N ALA A 69 4.83 24.59 3.69
CA ALA A 69 4.07 24.62 2.44
C ALA A 69 2.56 24.41 2.62
N PHE A 70 2.10 23.92 3.78
CA PHE A 70 0.70 23.57 4.02
C PHE A 70 0.17 24.21 5.29
N LYS A 71 -1.13 24.52 5.31
CA LYS A 71 -1.79 25.01 6.51
C LYS A 71 -2.09 23.86 7.49
N GLU A 72 -2.43 22.72 6.93
CA GLU A 72 -2.78 21.48 7.62
C GLU A 72 -1.54 20.74 8.12
N GLU A 73 -1.74 19.96 9.19
CA GLU A 73 -0.74 19.00 9.64
C GLU A 73 -0.74 17.75 8.76
N ILE A 74 0.46 17.26 8.48
CA ILE A 74 0.70 16.09 7.66
C ILE A 74 0.98 14.89 8.57
N SER A 75 0.23 13.81 8.35
CA SER A 75 0.38 12.55 9.08
C SER A 75 1.09 11.48 8.25
N ARG A 76 0.95 11.55 6.92
CA ARG A 76 1.53 10.57 6.00
C ARG A 76 2.04 11.25 4.74
N ILE A 77 3.12 10.70 4.22
CA ILE A 77 3.72 11.15 2.95
C ILE A 77 3.90 9.91 2.09
N LYS A 78 3.31 9.90 0.89
CA LYS A 78 3.48 8.82 -0.08
C LYS A 78 4.27 9.34 -1.27
N SER A 79 5.39 8.71 -1.58
CA SER A 79 6.29 9.18 -2.65
C SER A 79 6.59 8.05 -3.62
N GLN A 80 6.69 8.39 -4.90
CA GLN A 80 7.19 7.48 -5.92
C GLN A 80 8.66 7.76 -6.16
N TYR A 81 9.50 6.74 -5.96
CA TYR A 81 10.92 6.79 -6.21
C TYR A 81 11.26 6.03 -7.49
N LEU A 82 12.25 6.54 -8.22
CA LEU A 82 12.91 5.86 -9.32
C LEU A 82 14.40 5.77 -9.00
N PHE A 83 14.88 4.56 -8.74
CA PHE A 83 16.28 4.26 -8.51
C PHE A 83 16.94 3.86 -9.82
N ASN A 84 18.11 4.39 -10.11
CA ASN A 84 19.00 3.88 -11.14
C ASN A 84 20.11 3.07 -10.45
N VAL A 85 20.09 1.76 -10.64
CA VAL A 85 20.97 0.79 -9.99
C VAL A 85 22.40 0.91 -10.52
N ALA A 86 22.57 1.23 -11.79
CA ALA A 86 23.89 1.31 -12.43
C ALA A 86 24.74 2.45 -11.85
N ASN A 87 24.13 3.60 -11.55
CA ASN A 87 24.85 4.75 -11.00
C ASN A 87 24.54 5.04 -9.52
N LYS A 88 23.74 4.20 -8.86
CA LYS A 88 23.31 4.31 -7.45
C LYS A 88 22.64 5.66 -7.13
N LYS A 89 21.98 6.29 -8.10
CA LYS A 89 21.21 7.51 -7.90
C LYS A 89 19.72 7.19 -7.80
N TYR A 90 18.96 8.13 -7.23
CA TYR A 90 17.51 8.06 -7.22
C TYR A 90 16.90 9.42 -7.52
N ALA A 91 15.65 9.41 -7.98
CA ALA A 91 14.81 10.58 -8.14
C ALA A 91 13.45 10.34 -7.47
N VAL A 92 12.86 11.41 -6.95
CA VAL A 92 11.45 11.42 -6.51
C VAL A 92 10.61 11.90 -7.68
N LEU A 93 9.76 11.02 -8.22
CA LEU A 93 8.89 11.34 -9.36
C LEU A 93 7.67 12.16 -8.93
N GLY A 94 7.21 11.97 -7.69
CA GLY A 94 6.07 12.69 -7.13
C GLY A 94 5.84 12.33 -5.68
N THR A 95 5.19 13.23 -4.96
CA THR A 95 4.86 13.09 -3.54
C THR A 95 3.44 13.56 -3.27
N LEU A 96 2.70 12.77 -2.52
CA LEU A 96 1.37 13.08 -2.00
C LEU A 96 1.45 13.22 -0.48
N TYR A 97 0.86 14.29 0.03
CA TYR A 97 0.78 14.58 1.46
C TYR A 97 -0.63 14.30 1.96
N TYR A 98 -0.75 13.71 3.15
CA TYR A 98 -2.05 13.38 3.72
C TYR A 98 -2.18 13.88 5.15
N ASP A 99 -3.37 14.38 5.48
CA ASP A 99 -3.75 14.74 6.85
C ASP A 99 -4.07 13.50 7.71
N ASN A 100 -4.43 13.71 8.98
CA ASN A 100 -4.80 12.63 9.90
C ASN A 100 -6.03 11.81 9.44
N LYS A 101 -6.90 12.41 8.62
CA LYS A 101 -8.10 11.78 8.07
C LYS A 101 -7.82 11.08 6.74
N SER A 102 -6.55 10.93 6.35
CA SER A 102 -6.11 10.35 5.08
C SER A 102 -6.60 11.10 3.84
N ARG A 103 -6.91 12.39 3.99
CA ARG A 103 -7.26 13.27 2.86
C ARG A 103 -5.98 13.85 2.27
N ILE A 104 -5.93 13.96 0.95
CA ILE A 104 -4.80 14.61 0.27
C ILE A 104 -4.79 16.10 0.66
N VAL A 105 -3.61 16.60 0.99
CA VAL A 105 -3.33 18.01 1.25
C VAL A 105 -2.56 18.56 0.05
N GLY A 106 -3.01 19.68 -0.51
CA GLY A 106 -2.49 20.29 -1.72
C GLY A 106 -2.72 21.79 -1.76
#